data_AF-A0A660WBK4-F1
#
_entry.id   AF-A0A660WBK4-F1
#
_cell.length_a   1.000
_cell.length_b   1.000
_cell.length_c   1.000
_cell.angle_alpha   90.00
_cell.angle_beta   90.00
_cell.angle_gamma   90.00
#
_symmetry.space_group_name_H-M   'P 1'
#
loop_
_entity.id
_entity.type
_entity.pdbx_description
1 polymer ?
#
loop_
_entity_poly.entity_id
_entity_poly.type
_entity_poly.pdbx_seq_one_letter_code
_entity_poly.pdbx_strand_id
1 'polypeptide(L)'
;MPIVRTAKFVARKAERFFVYRVLSLDDTPHRIALGVAIGIFVTWTPTIGLQMILTIALSALLGANKFVGLPFVWLSNPLTIIPIYGPNYLLGCWLTGVQFKGLDDLSRAITFDGGWVDRIDAWFAATYHIFWELWAGSLIVGLVLGILTYFAVFRAVVLFRRKLHHEKTPKEERPLEKGPVNQSTN
;
A
#
# COMPACT_ATOMS: atom_id res chain seq x y z
N MET A 1 -28.40 2.16 3.98
CA MET A 1 -27.24 3.08 3.79
C MET A 1 -26.55 2.79 2.45
N PRO A 2 -26.87 3.52 1.37
CA PRO A 2 -26.36 3.28 0.01
C PRO A 2 -24.87 3.62 -0.19
N ILE A 3 -24.33 4.52 0.64
CA ILE A 3 -22.95 5.04 0.54
C ILE A 3 -21.90 3.92 0.74
N VAL A 4 -22.15 2.98 1.66
CA VAL A 4 -21.23 1.88 1.98
C VAL A 4 -21.11 0.87 0.82
N ARG A 5 -22.17 0.68 0.01
CA ARG A 5 -22.15 -0.25 -1.13
C ARG A 5 -21.39 0.33 -2.32
N THR A 6 -21.57 1.62 -2.61
CA THR A 6 -20.89 2.30 -3.72
C THR A 6 -19.40 2.44 -3.45
N ALA A 7 -19.00 2.79 -2.21
CA ALA A 7 -17.61 2.80 -1.80
C ALA A 7 -16.95 1.41 -1.96
N LYS A 8 -17.63 0.34 -1.51
CA LYS A 8 -17.17 -1.05 -1.71
C LYS A 8 -17.08 -1.49 -3.17
N PHE A 9 -17.85 -0.88 -4.07
CA PHE A 9 -17.83 -1.22 -5.50
C PHE A 9 -16.68 -0.51 -6.22
N VAL A 10 -16.51 0.79 -5.96
CA VAL A 10 -15.39 1.58 -6.50
C VAL A 10 -14.06 1.06 -5.94
N ALA A 11 -13.99 0.77 -4.64
CA ALA A 11 -12.83 0.15 -4.01
C ALA A 11 -12.49 -1.18 -4.67
N ARG A 12 -13.46 -2.08 -4.90
CA ARG A 12 -13.21 -3.37 -5.57
C ARG A 12 -12.76 -3.23 -7.03
N LYS A 13 -13.21 -2.19 -7.74
CA LYS A 13 -12.82 -1.94 -9.13
C LYS A 13 -11.42 -1.34 -9.21
N ALA A 14 -11.11 -0.34 -8.38
CA ALA A 14 -9.79 0.23 -8.24
C ALA A 14 -8.78 -0.80 -7.73
N GLU A 15 -9.17 -1.59 -6.74
CA GLU A 15 -8.45 -2.75 -6.22
C GLU A 15 -8.13 -3.69 -7.37
N ARG A 16 -9.12 -4.21 -8.12
CA ARG A 16 -8.86 -5.10 -9.27
C ARG A 16 -7.94 -4.49 -10.33
N PHE A 17 -8.05 -3.20 -10.61
CA PHE A 17 -7.23 -2.53 -11.62
C PHE A 17 -5.78 -2.36 -11.16
N PHE A 18 -5.59 -1.99 -9.90
CA PHE A 18 -4.28 -1.82 -9.26
C PHE A 18 -3.61 -3.17 -9.00
N VAL A 19 -4.38 -4.14 -8.49
CA VAL A 19 -4.08 -5.56 -8.35
C VAL A 19 -3.58 -6.09 -9.69
N TYR A 20 -4.31 -5.94 -10.79
CA TYR A 20 -3.84 -6.44 -12.10
C TYR A 20 -2.51 -5.81 -12.52
N ARG A 21 -2.34 -4.48 -12.40
CA ARG A 21 -1.10 -3.79 -12.78
C ARG A 21 0.10 -4.21 -11.93
N VAL A 22 -0.07 -4.28 -10.61
CA VAL A 22 0.99 -4.64 -9.66
C VAL A 22 1.29 -6.15 -9.70
N LEU A 23 0.29 -7.00 -9.89
CA LEU A 23 0.45 -8.46 -9.96
C LEU A 23 1.05 -8.95 -11.27
N SER A 24 0.85 -8.19 -12.35
CA SER A 24 1.43 -8.46 -13.67
C SER A 24 2.85 -7.91 -13.83
N LEU A 25 3.44 -7.33 -12.78
CA LEU A 25 4.84 -6.92 -12.83
C LEU A 25 5.74 -8.15 -12.87
N ASP A 26 6.72 -8.11 -13.77
CA ASP A 26 7.80 -9.11 -13.91
C ASP A 26 8.83 -8.99 -12.77
N ASP A 27 8.37 -9.00 -11.53
CA ASP A 27 9.22 -9.01 -10.34
C ASP A 27 8.79 -10.15 -9.40
N THR A 28 9.60 -10.48 -8.40
CA THR A 28 9.26 -11.53 -7.43
C THR A 28 8.11 -11.08 -6.52
N PRO A 29 7.25 -12.01 -6.05
CA PRO A 29 6.16 -11.69 -5.12
C PRO A 29 6.64 -10.96 -3.86
N HIS A 30 7.84 -11.31 -3.38
CA HIS A 30 8.47 -10.68 -2.23
C HIS A 30 8.82 -9.20 -2.51
N ARG A 31 9.50 -8.91 -3.61
CA ARG A 31 9.94 -7.53 -3.94
C ARG A 31 8.77 -6.58 -4.18
N ILE A 32 7.69 -7.09 -4.78
CA ILE A 32 6.43 -6.36 -4.97
C ILE A 32 5.79 -6.07 -3.61
N ALA A 33 5.58 -7.10 -2.80
CA ALA A 33 4.95 -6.96 -1.49
C ALA A 33 5.74 -6.01 -0.56
N LEU A 34 7.07 -6.12 -0.57
CA LEU A 34 7.95 -5.26 0.20
C LEU A 34 7.88 -3.80 -0.29
N GLY A 35 7.85 -3.57 -1.61
CA GLY A 35 7.73 -2.23 -2.17
C GLY A 35 6.41 -1.55 -1.80
N VAL A 36 5.30 -2.30 -1.84
CA VAL A 36 4.00 -1.80 -1.35
C VAL A 36 4.06 -1.48 0.14
N ALA A 37 4.60 -2.40 0.96
CA ALA A 37 4.68 -2.23 2.40
C ALA A 37 5.49 -1.00 2.82
N ILE A 38 6.62 -0.75 2.13
CA ILE A 38 7.43 0.45 2.32
C ILE A 38 6.64 1.70 1.95
N GLY A 39 5.93 1.70 0.81
CA GLY A 39 5.08 2.82 0.41
C GLY A 39 4.02 3.15 1.46
N ILE A 40 3.28 2.14 1.94
CA ILE A 40 2.28 2.31 3.01
C ILE A 40 2.91 2.80 4.31
N PHE A 41 4.05 2.23 4.72
CA PHE A 41 4.76 2.68 5.91
C PHE A 41 5.11 4.17 5.81
N VAL A 42 5.72 4.59 4.71
CA VAL A 42 6.14 5.98 4.49
C VAL A 42 4.93 6.93 4.42
N THR A 43 3.83 6.54 3.79
CA THR A 43 2.58 7.33 3.77
C THR A 43 2.05 7.65 5.16
N TRP A 44 2.22 6.74 6.13
CA TRP A 44 1.80 6.96 7.51
C TRP A 44 2.80 7.77 8.33
N THR A 45 4.04 7.92 7.87
CA THR A 45 5.00 8.86 8.47
C THR A 45 4.71 10.29 8.01
N PRO A 46 4.70 11.29 8.91
CA PRO A 46 4.36 12.69 8.59
C PRO A 46 5.49 13.42 7.85
N THR A 47 6.10 12.76 6.86
CA THR A 47 7.28 13.20 6.09
C THR A 47 6.88 13.89 4.78
N ILE A 48 5.81 14.70 4.80
CA ILE A 48 5.25 15.36 3.62
C ILE A 48 6.37 16.11 2.86
N GLY A 49 6.41 15.94 1.53
CA GLY A 49 7.47 16.45 0.66
C GLY A 49 8.66 15.50 0.47
N LEU A 50 9.02 14.71 1.48
CA LEU A 50 10.14 13.75 1.42
C LEU A 50 9.71 12.30 1.17
N GLN A 51 8.41 12.00 1.27
CA GLN A 51 7.87 10.64 1.18
C GLN A 51 8.30 9.88 -0.09
N MET A 52 8.38 10.53 -1.26
CA MET A 52 8.81 9.85 -2.50
C MET A 52 10.28 9.43 -2.42
N ILE A 53 11.14 10.32 -1.94
CA ILE A 53 12.58 10.06 -1.78
C ILE A 53 12.78 8.94 -0.76
N LEU A 54 12.10 9.02 0.39
CA LEU A 54 12.16 8.00 1.43
C LEU A 54 11.68 6.64 0.92
N THR A 55 10.57 6.61 0.16
CA THR A 55 10.04 5.37 -0.41
C THR A 55 11.04 4.73 -1.37
N ILE A 56 11.66 5.51 -2.26
CA ILE A 56 12.67 5.01 -3.21
C ILE A 56 13.93 4.56 -2.46
N ALA A 57 14.41 5.35 -1.50
CA ALA A 57 15.62 5.06 -0.74
C ALA A 57 15.47 3.78 0.09
N LEU A 58 14.37 3.66 0.85
CA LEU A 58 14.06 2.46 1.63
C LEU A 58 13.85 1.25 0.72
N SER A 59 13.16 1.42 -0.40
CA SER A 59 12.97 0.34 -1.37
C SER A 59 14.29 -0.12 -1.97
N ALA A 60 15.21 0.80 -2.27
CA ALA A 60 16.54 0.45 -2.76
C ALA A 60 17.37 -0.26 -1.69
N LEU A 61 17.34 0.22 -0.44
CA LEU A 61 18.10 -0.34 0.68
C LEU A 61 17.64 -1.76 1.04
N LEU A 62 16.34 -2.00 1.05
CA LEU A 62 15.74 -3.28 1.42
C LEU A 62 15.57 -4.24 0.23
N GLY A 63 16.07 -3.88 -0.96
CA GLY A 63 15.99 -4.72 -2.16
C GLY A 63 14.58 -4.88 -2.74
N ALA A 64 13.67 -3.97 -2.42
CA ALA A 64 12.28 -3.96 -2.90
C ALA A 64 12.14 -3.34 -4.30
N ASN A 65 10.93 -3.44 -4.87
CA ASN A 65 10.63 -2.72 -6.11
C ASN A 65 10.39 -1.23 -5.83
N LYS A 66 11.30 -0.38 -6.32
CA LYS A 66 11.36 1.06 -6.05
C LYS A 66 10.12 1.84 -6.51
N PHE A 67 9.43 1.35 -7.54
CA PHE A 67 8.33 2.10 -8.17
C PHE A 67 6.95 1.68 -7.65
N VAL A 68 6.82 0.44 -7.16
CA VAL A 68 5.54 -0.10 -6.71
C VAL A 68 4.99 0.64 -5.47
N GLY A 69 5.87 1.16 -4.61
CA GLY A 69 5.50 1.92 -3.43
C GLY A 69 5.05 3.36 -3.70
N LEU A 70 5.43 3.95 -4.85
CA LEU A 70 5.22 5.37 -5.13
C LEU A 70 3.73 5.81 -5.18
N PRO A 71 2.81 5.04 -5.78
CA PRO A 71 1.40 5.43 -5.81
C PRO A 71 0.79 5.59 -4.41
N PHE A 72 1.33 4.87 -3.41
CA PHE A 72 0.82 4.94 -2.04
C PHE A 72 1.20 6.23 -1.35
N VAL A 73 2.35 6.80 -1.68
CA VAL A 73 2.79 8.10 -1.16
C VAL A 73 1.79 9.21 -1.53
N TRP A 74 1.16 9.09 -2.69
CA TRP A 74 0.19 10.07 -3.20
C TRP A 74 -1.18 9.96 -2.55
N LEU A 75 -1.40 8.99 -1.66
CA LEU A 75 -2.62 8.93 -0.85
C LEU A 75 -2.74 10.15 0.07
N SER A 76 -1.62 10.76 0.50
CA SER A 76 -1.51 11.87 1.44
C SER A 76 -2.01 13.22 0.89
N ASN A 77 -3.25 13.30 0.42
CA ASN A 77 -3.85 14.55 -0.04
C ASN A 77 -4.47 15.34 1.15
N PRO A 78 -4.69 16.67 1.03
CA PRO A 78 -5.33 17.50 2.06
C PRO A 78 -6.58 16.90 2.71
N LEU A 79 -7.42 16.20 1.94
CA LEU A 79 -8.64 15.55 2.42
C LEU A 79 -8.34 14.33 3.31
N THR A 80 -7.25 13.62 3.05
CA THR A 80 -6.87 12.36 3.73
C THR A 80 -5.90 12.55 4.89
N ILE A 81 -5.22 13.70 4.99
CA ILE A 81 -4.24 13.97 6.06
C ILE A 81 -4.90 13.84 7.44
N ILE A 82 -6.07 14.44 7.65
CA ILE A 82 -6.78 14.36 8.94
C ILE A 82 -7.13 12.91 9.31
N PRO A 83 -7.82 12.13 8.46
CA PRO A 83 -8.17 10.75 8.81
C PRO A 83 -6.96 9.81 8.91
N ILE A 84 -5.82 10.12 8.27
CA ILE A 84 -4.59 9.33 8.40
C ILE A 84 -3.86 9.66 9.70
N TYR A 85 -3.59 10.94 9.95
CA TYR A 85 -2.72 11.37 11.05
C TYR A 85 -3.46 11.62 12.36
N GLY A 86 -4.76 11.88 12.34
CA GLY A 86 -5.56 12.08 13.55
C GLY A 86 -5.51 10.87 14.50
N PRO A 87 -5.76 9.64 14.02
CA PRO A 87 -5.60 8.43 14.83
C PRO A 87 -4.16 8.20 15.28
N ASN A 88 -3.18 8.53 14.45
CA ASN A 88 -1.76 8.40 14.80
C ASN A 88 -1.41 9.35 15.95
N TYR A 89 -1.84 10.61 15.89
CA TYR A 89 -1.61 11.58 16.95
C TYR A 89 -2.30 11.16 18.25
N LEU A 90 -3.55 10.69 18.17
CA LEU A 90 -4.26 10.17 19.35
C LEU A 90 -3.52 9.00 20.00
N LEU A 91 -3.05 8.04 19.20
CA LEU A 91 -2.25 6.93 19.68
C LEU A 91 -0.93 7.42 20.29
N GLY A 92 -0.28 8.40 19.65
CA GLY A 92 0.92 9.07 20.13
C GLY A 92 0.77 9.71 21.50
N CYS A 93 -0.29 10.49 21.69
CA CYS A 93 -0.64 11.09 22.97
C CYS A 93 -0.88 10.02 24.05
N TRP A 94 -1.58 8.94 23.69
CA TRP A 94 -1.82 7.83 24.61
C TRP A 94 -0.52 7.14 25.04
N LEU A 95 0.44 6.96 24.13
CA LEU A 95 1.74 6.33 24.40
C LEU A 95 2.68 7.22 25.23
N THR A 96 2.64 8.53 25.00
CA THR A 96 3.52 9.50 25.65
C THR A 96 2.94 10.04 26.97
N GLY A 97 1.67 9.76 27.25
CA GLY A 97 0.95 10.28 28.42
C GLY A 97 0.58 11.76 28.31
N VAL A 98 0.72 12.37 27.13
CA VAL A 98 0.39 13.78 26.89
C VAL A 98 -1.11 13.91 26.61
N GLN A 99 -1.75 14.98 27.10
CA GLN A 99 -3.15 15.24 26.79
C GLN A 99 -3.32 15.59 25.30
N PHE A 100 -4.31 14.93 24.67
CA PHE A 100 -4.71 15.21 23.31
C PHE A 100 -5.32 16.62 23.22
N LYS A 101 -4.66 17.53 22.50
CA LYS A 101 -5.06 18.94 22.37
C LYS A 101 -6.04 19.22 21.23
N GLY A 102 -6.53 18.19 20.55
CA GLY A 102 -7.40 18.33 19.37
C GLY A 102 -6.64 18.18 18.05
N LEU A 103 -7.33 18.47 16.94
CA LEU A 103 -6.79 18.39 15.58
C LEU A 103 -6.60 19.78 14.97
N ASP A 104 -6.63 20.83 15.78
CA ASP A 104 -6.58 22.22 15.31
C ASP A 104 -5.26 22.52 14.59
N ASP A 105 -4.14 22.03 15.13
CA ASP A 105 -2.82 22.20 14.51
C ASP A 105 -2.75 21.48 13.15
N LEU A 106 -3.25 20.25 13.08
CA LEU A 106 -3.34 19.50 11.84
C LEU A 106 -4.28 20.17 10.82
N SER A 107 -5.38 20.76 11.29
CA SER A 107 -6.35 21.47 10.45
C SER A 107 -5.74 22.75 9.87
N ARG A 108 -5.03 23.55 10.69
CA ARG A 108 -4.30 24.75 10.25
C ARG A 108 -3.28 24.42 9.16
N ALA A 109 -2.58 23.29 9.27
CA ALA A 109 -1.62 22.84 8.29
C ALA A 109 -2.23 22.56 6.91
N ILE A 110 -3.53 22.24 6.85
CA ILE A 110 -4.23 21.83 5.63
C ILE A 110 -4.99 23.00 5.00
N THR A 111 -5.50 23.93 5.81
CA THR A 111 -6.30 25.09 5.37
C THR A 111 -5.48 26.23 4.78
N PHE A 112 -4.15 26.14 4.79
CA PHE A 112 -3.28 27.20 4.28
C PHE A 112 -3.39 27.32 2.75
N ASP A 113 -3.80 28.50 2.27
CA ASP A 113 -4.06 28.79 0.85
C ASP A 113 -2.84 29.39 0.13
N GLY A 114 -1.64 28.97 0.55
CA GLY A 114 -0.34 29.43 0.03
C GLY A 114 0.24 28.53 -1.07
N GLY A 115 1.40 28.91 -1.59
CA GLY A 115 2.15 28.11 -2.55
C GLY A 115 2.68 26.81 -1.93
N TRP A 116 3.19 25.89 -2.76
CA TRP A 116 3.68 24.58 -2.29
C TRP A 116 4.75 24.67 -1.20
N VAL A 117 5.63 25.69 -1.25
CA VAL A 117 6.66 25.94 -0.21
C VAL A 117 6.01 26.38 1.09
N ASP A 118 5.11 27.35 1.05
CA ASP A 118 4.41 27.85 2.24
C ASP A 118 3.59 26.75 2.93
N ARG A 119 3.03 25.81 2.16
CA ARG A 119 2.30 24.66 2.70
C ARG A 119 3.21 23.67 3.43
N ILE A 120 4.42 23.46 2.92
CA ILE A 120 5.42 22.62 3.59
C ILE A 120 5.87 23.29 4.89
N ASP A 121 6.14 24.59 4.86
CA ASP A 121 6.55 25.34 6.05
C ASP A 121 5.42 25.36 7.11
N ALA A 122 4.18 25.59 6.69
CA ALA A 122 3.01 25.51 7.57
C ALA A 122 2.83 24.11 8.17
N TRP A 123 3.08 23.05 7.39
CA TRP A 123 3.05 21.67 7.88
C TRP A 123 4.10 21.44 8.96
N PHE A 124 5.36 21.85 8.72
CA PHE A 124 6.42 21.69 9.71
C PHE A 124 6.18 22.53 10.96
N ALA A 125 5.70 23.77 10.83
CA ALA A 125 5.36 24.62 11.96
C ALA A 125 4.23 24.03 12.82
N ALA A 126 3.16 23.55 12.19
CA ALA A 126 2.03 22.94 12.88
C ALA A 126 2.39 21.60 13.53
N THR A 127 3.23 20.80 12.86
CA THR A 127 3.63 19.48 13.38
C THR A 127 4.78 19.54 14.37
N TYR A 128 5.51 20.66 14.48
CA TYR A 128 6.65 20.79 15.41
C TYR A 128 6.26 20.55 16.87
N HIS A 129 5.13 21.11 17.31
CA HIS A 129 4.66 20.99 18.69
C HIS A 129 4.08 19.62 19.05
N ILE A 130 3.58 18.90 18.05
CA ILE A 130 3.00 17.56 18.18
C ILE A 130 3.91 16.48 17.58
N PHE A 131 5.16 16.85 17.29
CA PHE A 131 6.04 16.06 16.44
C PHE A 131 6.29 14.69 17.06
N TRP A 132 6.60 14.67 18.35
CA TRP A 132 6.98 13.46 19.06
C TRP A 132 5.82 12.46 19.14
N GLU A 133 4.64 12.95 19.50
CA GLU A 133 3.43 12.15 19.63
C GLU A 133 3.00 11.62 18.26
N LEU A 134 2.93 12.52 17.27
CA LEU A 134 2.53 12.15 15.92
C LEU A 134 3.47 11.10 15.34
N TRP A 135 4.79 11.26 15.50
CA TRP A 135 5.77 10.26 15.05
C TRP A 135 5.66 8.94 15.81
N ALA A 136 5.50 8.96 17.13
CA ALA A 136 5.37 7.75 17.92
C ALA A 136 4.18 6.90 17.45
N GLY A 137 3.01 7.52 17.27
CA GLY A 137 1.84 6.83 16.76
C GLY A 137 1.98 6.43 15.29
N SER A 138 2.50 7.31 14.43
CA SER A 138 2.72 7.04 13.01
C SER A 138 3.69 5.88 12.76
N LEU A 139 4.76 5.75 13.56
CA LEU A 139 5.71 4.65 13.42
C LEU A 139 5.05 3.31 13.75
N ILE A 140 4.24 3.25 14.80
CA ILE A 140 3.54 2.02 15.19
C ILE A 140 2.47 1.67 14.17
N VAL A 141 1.58 2.61 13.83
CA VAL A 141 0.51 2.35 12.86
C VAL A 141 1.10 2.03 11.50
N GLY A 142 2.08 2.82 11.05
CA GLY A 142 2.77 2.59 9.78
C GLY A 142 3.44 1.22 9.73
N LEU A 143 4.11 0.79 10.80
CA LEU A 143 4.77 -0.53 10.85
C LEU A 143 3.74 -1.66 10.82
N VAL A 144 2.67 -1.56 11.62
CA VAL A 144 1.60 -2.56 11.65
C VAL A 144 0.94 -2.67 10.27
N LEU A 145 0.54 -1.53 9.67
CA LEU A 145 -0.08 -1.52 8.34
C LEU A 145 0.88 -1.99 7.25
N GLY A 146 2.16 -1.63 7.33
CA GLY A 146 3.20 -2.11 6.42
C GLY A 146 3.34 -3.63 6.47
N ILE A 147 3.43 -4.22 7.67
CA ILE A 147 3.51 -5.67 7.87
C ILE A 147 2.26 -6.38 7.34
N LEU A 148 1.07 -5.88 7.70
CA LEU A 148 -0.20 -6.44 7.24
C LEU A 148 -0.30 -6.40 5.71
N THR A 149 0.10 -5.28 5.12
CA THR A 149 0.05 -5.10 3.67
C THR A 149 1.07 -5.99 2.96
N TYR A 150 2.28 -6.17 3.51
CA TYR A 150 3.26 -7.11 2.99
C TYR A 150 2.66 -8.51 2.86
N PHE A 151 2.06 -9.04 3.94
CA PHE A 151 1.47 -10.37 3.90
C PHE A 151 0.28 -10.46 2.95
N ALA A 152 -0.59 -9.44 2.94
CA ALA A 152 -1.74 -9.40 2.05
C ALA A 152 -1.32 -9.42 0.56
N VAL A 153 -0.38 -8.55 0.18
CA VAL A 153 0.13 -8.46 -1.20
C VAL A 153 0.89 -9.72 -1.58
N PHE A 154 1.76 -10.23 -0.72
CA PHE A 154 2.51 -11.46 -0.99
C PHE A 154 1.56 -12.63 -1.28
N ARG A 155 0.54 -12.82 -0.44
CA ARG A 155 -0.47 -13.87 -0.63
C ARG A 155 -1.26 -13.64 -1.92
N ALA A 156 -1.68 -12.41 -2.20
CA ALA A 156 -2.39 -12.08 -3.43
C ALA A 156 -1.56 -12.41 -4.69
N VAL A 157 -0.26 -12.07 -4.69
CA VAL A 157 0.64 -12.36 -5.82
C VAL A 157 0.85 -13.85 -6.03
N VAL A 158 1.11 -14.60 -4.97
CA VAL A 158 1.28 -16.05 -5.08
C VAL A 158 0.01 -16.73 -5.58
N LEU A 159 -1.16 -16.34 -5.05
CA LEU A 159 -2.44 -16.93 -5.47
C LEU A 159 -2.80 -16.58 -6.93
N PHE A 160 -2.53 -15.34 -7.36
CA PHE A 160 -2.80 -14.91 -8.73
C PHE A 160 -1.91 -15.64 -9.74
N ARG A 161 -0.60 -15.76 -9.46
CA ARG A 161 0.34 -16.48 -10.33
C ARG A 161 0.02 -17.97 -10.43
N ARG A 162 -0.38 -18.61 -9.32
CA ARG A 162 -0.82 -20.02 -9.34
C ARG A 162 -2.00 -20.24 -10.28
N LYS A 163 -3.00 -19.35 -10.27
CA LYS A 163 -4.16 -19.44 -11.17
C LYS A 163 -3.78 -19.31 -12.65
N LEU A 164 -2.88 -18.37 -12.96
CA LEU A 164 -2.37 -18.20 -14.33
C LEU A 164 -1.55 -19.39 -14.84
N HIS A 165 -0.81 -20.08 -13.96
CA HIS A 165 -0.07 -21.29 -14.34
C HIS A 165 -0.99 -22.52 -14.53
N HIS A 166 -2.07 -22.65 -13.75
CA HIS A 166 -3.05 -23.73 -13.92
C HIS A 166 -3.87 -23.61 -15.22
N GLU A 167 -4.10 -22.40 -15.71
CA GLU A 167 -4.82 -22.19 -16.97
C GLU A 167 -3.96 -22.48 -18.22
N LYS A 168 -2.63 -22.54 -18.05
CA LYS A 168 -1.66 -22.88 -19.10
C LYS A 168 -1.24 -24.35 -19.12
N THR A 169 -1.72 -25.20 -18.20
CA THR A 169 -1.43 -26.64 -18.25
C THR A 169 -2.33 -27.28 -19.31
N PRO A 170 -1.79 -27.80 -20.43
CA PRO A 170 -2.61 -28.27 -21.54
C PRO A 170 -3.47 -29.47 -21.15
N LYS A 171 -4.64 -29.57 -21.78
CA LYS A 171 -5.43 -30.81 -21.92
C LYS A 171 -4.68 -31.88 -22.74
N GLU A 172 -3.39 -32.08 -22.54
CA GLU A 172 -2.60 -33.17 -23.13
C GLU A 172 -2.43 -34.27 -22.10
N GLU A 173 -3.41 -35.16 -22.08
CA GLU A 173 -3.27 -36.60 -21.79
C GLU A 173 -4.68 -37.19 -21.95
N ARG A 174 -5.21 -37.14 -23.17
CA ARG A 174 -6.14 -38.17 -23.62
C ARG A 174 -5.25 -39.21 -24.28
N PRO A 175 -4.97 -40.36 -23.65
CA PRO A 175 -4.14 -41.39 -24.27
C PRO A 175 -4.71 -41.69 -25.65
N LEU A 176 -3.85 -41.65 -26.67
CA LEU A 176 -4.20 -42.10 -28.00
C LEU A 176 -4.71 -43.54 -27.86
N GLU A 177 -6.03 -43.67 -28.01
CA GLU A 177 -6.72 -44.95 -28.07
C GLU A 177 -6.10 -45.70 -29.24
N LYS A 178 -5.25 -46.68 -28.92
CA LYS A 178 -4.62 -47.55 -29.89
C LYS A 178 -5.75 -48.29 -30.61
N GLY A 179 -6.09 -47.82 -31.81
CA GLY A 179 -6.97 -48.54 -32.72
C GLY A 179 -6.43 -49.97 -32.92
N PRO A 180 -7.31 -50.97 -33.08
CA PRO A 180 -6.92 -52.37 -33.00
C PRO A 180 -5.90 -52.68 -34.10
N VAL A 181 -4.75 -53.19 -33.67
CA VAL A 181 -3.76 -53.86 -34.52
C VAL A 181 -4.45 -55.09 -35.11
N ASN A 182 -4.86 -55.02 -36.37
CA ASN A 182 -5.31 -56.19 -37.10
C ASN A 182 -4.09 -56.91 -37.67
N GLN A 183 -3.58 -57.87 -36.91
CA GLN A 183 -2.70 -58.94 -37.39
C GLN A 183 -3.56 -60.16 -37.71
N SER A 184 -3.76 -60.46 -39.00
CA SER A 184 -3.97 -61.81 -39.54
C SER A 184 -3.93 -61.71 -41.07
N THR A 185 -2.81 -62.03 -41.72
CA THR A 185 -2.42 -63.36 -42.24
C THR A 185 -3.28 -63.87 -43.40
N ASN A 186 -2.56 -64.09 -44.51
CA ASN A 186 -2.85 -64.87 -45.73
C ASN A 186 -3.67 -64.21 -46.83
#